data_AF-A0A7Y5H599-F1
#
_entry.id   AF-A0A7Y5H599-F1
#
_cell.length_a   1.000
_cell.length_b   1.000
_cell.length_c   1.000
_cell.angle_alpha   90.00
_cell.angle_beta   90.00
_cell.angle_gamma   90.00
#
_symmetry.space_group_name_H-M   'P 1'
#
loop_
_entity.id
_entity.type
_entity.pdbx_description
1 polymer ?
#
loop_
_entity_poly.entity_id
_entity_poly.type
_entity_poly.pdbx_seq_one_letter_code
_entity_poly.pdbx_strand_id
1 'polypeptide(L)'
;MSSCSGEKDYLARVNQAKLKEHDMVALHSSVQLSPALREKLIQDWVDQEALYHAALKAGIDKDQAFVTQMEKLRREILVQKFIDNDLEQSVTISTSEIERYYSEHPGEFIYPDDHIRVQYFWTKNRNKIRDISVKFATMSRLRKRDFMEIIAPTADD
;
A
#
# COMPACT_ATOMS: atom_id res chain seq x y z
N MET A 1 33.15 4.56 43.49
CA MET A 1 32.47 3.37 42.95
C MET A 1 31.56 3.83 41.81
N SER A 2 31.89 3.38 40.59
CA SER A 2 31.20 3.44 39.27
C SER A 2 30.05 4.45 39.11
N SER A 3 30.21 5.61 38.44
CA SER A 3 30.38 5.84 36.99
C SER A 3 29.36 5.09 36.12
N CYS A 4 28.16 5.67 35.97
CA CYS A 4 27.19 5.31 34.93
C CYS A 4 27.45 6.19 33.70
N SER A 5 28.26 5.69 32.76
CA SER A 5 28.44 6.28 31.44
C SER A 5 28.02 5.27 30.39
N GLY A 6 26.86 5.50 29.75
CA GLY A 6 26.41 4.69 28.62
C GLY A 6 24.95 4.84 28.25
N GLU A 7 24.38 6.05 28.23
CA GLU A 7 22.99 6.26 27.77
C GLU A 7 23.00 6.45 26.25
N LYS A 8 22.74 5.38 25.50
CA LYS A 8 22.81 5.32 24.03
C LYS A 8 21.42 5.25 23.39
N ASP A 9 20.94 6.37 22.87
CA ASP A 9 20.07 6.54 21.69
C ASP A 9 18.97 5.48 21.44
N TYR A 10 17.94 5.46 22.28
CA TYR A 10 16.71 4.68 22.08
C TYR A 10 15.48 5.52 22.42
N LEU A 11 14.38 5.29 21.71
CA LEU A 11 13.10 5.99 21.88
C LEU A 11 12.24 5.37 22.98
N ALA A 12 12.28 4.05 23.11
CA ALA A 12 11.59 3.31 24.15
C ALA A 12 12.30 1.98 24.43
N ARG A 13 12.05 1.42 25.62
CA ARG A 13 12.59 0.12 26.05
C ARG A 13 11.56 -0.67 26.82
N VAL A 14 11.28 -1.90 26.39
CA VAL A 14 10.49 -2.89 27.13
C VAL A 14 11.37 -4.11 27.36
N ASN A 15 11.74 -4.38 28.62
CA ASN A 15 12.73 -5.39 28.99
C ASN A 15 14.06 -5.27 28.20
N GLN A 16 14.33 -6.23 27.33
CA GLN A 16 15.52 -6.27 26.47
C GLN A 16 15.28 -5.65 25.08
N ALA A 17 14.02 -5.51 24.65
CA ALA A 17 13.66 -4.88 23.39
C ALA A 17 13.85 -3.36 23.48
N LYS A 18 14.48 -2.78 22.44
CA LYS A 18 14.80 -1.34 22.36
C LYS A 18 14.35 -0.84 21.00
N LEU A 19 13.55 0.23 20.99
CA LEU A 19 13.12 0.91 19.77
C LEU A 19 14.12 2.01 19.43
N LYS A 20 14.69 1.99 18.22
CA LYS A 20 15.54 3.09 17.70
C LYS A 20 14.79 3.91 16.65
N GLU A 21 15.28 5.12 16.38
CA GLU A 21 14.66 6.03 15.41
C GLU A 21 14.57 5.42 14.00
N HIS A 22 15.60 4.68 13.55
CA HIS A 22 15.57 4.06 12.22
C HIS A 22 14.54 2.93 12.10
N ASP A 23 14.28 2.19 13.18
CA ASP A 23 13.29 1.12 13.21
C ASP A 23 11.86 1.68 13.05
N MET A 24 11.64 2.90 13.56
CA MET A 24 10.37 3.62 13.43
C MET A 24 10.15 4.17 12.01
N VAL A 25 11.21 4.67 11.37
CA VAL A 25 11.15 5.23 10.00
C VAL A 25 10.98 4.13 8.94
N ALA A 26 11.56 2.95 9.15
CA ALA A 26 11.39 1.80 8.25
C ALA A 26 9.92 1.33 8.13
N LEU A 27 9.12 1.53 9.18
CA LEU A 27 7.68 1.23 9.19
C LEU A 27 6.83 2.31 8.49
N HIS A 28 7.38 3.51 8.31
CA HIS A 28 6.67 4.66 7.73
C HIS A 28 7.57 5.41 6.75
N SER A 29 7.82 4.78 5.61
CA SER A 29 8.48 5.43 4.48
C SER A 29 7.71 6.71 4.11
N SER A 30 8.42 7.84 4.14
CA SER A 30 8.07 9.15 3.55
C SER A 30 7.07 10.09 4.25
N VAL A 31 6.67 9.89 5.51
CA VAL A 31 5.80 10.86 6.21
C VAL A 31 6.57 11.60 7.29
N GLN A 32 6.61 12.93 7.20
CA GLN A 32 7.05 13.79 8.32
C GLN A 32 6.05 13.61 9.47
N LEU A 33 6.44 12.83 10.47
CA LEU A 33 5.60 12.52 11.62
C LEU A 33 5.41 13.78 12.45
N SER A 34 4.15 14.16 12.70
CA SER A 34 3.86 15.19 13.70
C SER A 34 4.31 14.70 15.08
N PRO A 35 4.69 15.60 16.01
CA PRO A 35 5.11 15.21 17.36
C PRO A 35 4.10 14.28 18.07
N ALA A 36 2.81 14.57 17.93
CA ALA A 36 1.74 13.76 18.51
C ALA A 36 1.63 12.36 17.86
N LEU A 37 1.82 12.25 16.54
CA LEU A 37 1.83 10.95 15.87
C LEU A 37 3.05 10.12 16.29
N ARG A 38 4.21 10.76 16.46
CA ARG A 38 5.43 10.11 16.95
C ARG A 38 5.24 9.52 18.34
N GLU A 39 4.68 10.30 19.27
CA GLU A 39 4.41 9.82 20.63
C GLU A 39 3.42 8.64 20.64
N LYS A 40 2.37 8.72 19.82
CA LYS A 40 1.41 7.62 19.67
C LYS A 40 2.08 6.34 19.15
N LEU A 41 2.91 6.43 18.11
CA LEU A 41 3.61 5.26 17.56
C LEU A 41 4.56 4.62 18.57
N ILE A 42 5.25 5.43 19.38
CA ILE A 42 6.09 4.93 20.46
C ILE A 42 5.24 4.17 21.49
N GLN A 43 4.09 4.73 21.88
CA GLN A 43 3.19 4.08 22.83
C GLN A 43 2.61 2.77 22.26
N ASP A 44 2.15 2.79 21.01
CA ASP A 44 1.61 1.60 20.33
C ASP A 44 2.68 0.49 20.26
N TRP A 45 3.95 0.85 19.99
CA TRP A 45 5.06 -0.10 20.01
C TRP A 45 5.32 -0.68 21.41
N VAL A 46 5.30 0.16 22.45
CA VAL A 46 5.46 -0.28 23.84
C VAL A 46 4.37 -1.28 24.24
N ASP A 47 3.11 -0.96 23.90
CA ASP A 47 1.96 -1.81 24.22
C ASP A 47 2.03 -3.14 23.48
N GLN A 48 2.41 -3.12 22.18
CA GLN A 48 2.62 -4.33 21.39
C GLN A 48 3.72 -5.23 21.97
N GLU A 49 4.87 -4.67 22.34
CA GLU A 49 5.98 -5.43 22.91
C GLU A 49 5.62 -6.02 24.29
N ALA A 50 4.83 -5.29 25.09
CA ALA A 50 4.32 -5.80 26.36
C ALA A 50 3.38 -7.00 26.16
N LEU A 51 2.48 -6.92 25.18
CA LEU A 51 1.58 -8.01 24.80
C LEU A 51 2.34 -9.20 24.22
N TYR A 52 3.36 -8.97 23.41
CA TYR A 52 4.23 -10.02 22.88
C TYR A 52 4.89 -10.82 24.01
N HIS A 53 5.47 -10.12 25.00
CA HIS A 53 6.03 -10.78 26.18
C HIS A 53 4.98 -11.55 26.99
N ALA A 54 3.76 -11.04 27.11
CA ALA A 54 2.67 -11.76 27.75
C ALA A 54 2.31 -13.06 26.99
N ALA A 55 2.28 -13.00 25.66
CA ALA A 55 2.04 -14.16 24.80
C ALA A 55 3.13 -15.25 24.95
N LEU A 56 4.41 -14.85 25.02
CA LEU A 56 5.52 -15.78 25.29
C LEU A 56 5.39 -16.43 26.67
N LYS A 57 5.03 -15.67 27.71
CA LYS A 57 4.78 -16.22 29.05
C LYS A 57 3.61 -17.19 29.08
N ALA A 58 2.59 -16.95 28.25
CA ALA A 58 1.45 -17.84 28.08
C ALA A 58 1.76 -19.08 27.22
N GLY A 59 2.96 -19.17 26.61
CA GLY A 59 3.37 -20.32 25.80
C GLY A 59 2.70 -20.39 24.43
N ILE A 60 2.13 -19.28 23.94
CA ILE A 60 1.45 -19.21 22.64
C ILE A 60 2.44 -19.50 21.50
N ASP A 61 3.71 -19.15 21.68
CA ASP A 61 4.81 -19.44 20.75
C ASP A 61 5.08 -20.94 20.54
N LYS A 62 4.61 -21.78 21.47
CA LYS A 62 4.78 -23.24 21.45
C LYS A 62 3.51 -23.97 21.08
N ASP A 63 2.40 -23.27 20.91
CA ASP A 63 1.16 -23.87 20.47
C ASP A 63 1.32 -24.47 19.07
N GLN A 64 0.83 -25.70 18.88
CA GLN A 64 1.05 -26.44 17.64
C GLN A 64 0.37 -25.75 16.44
N ALA A 65 -0.79 -25.10 16.66
CA ALA A 65 -1.47 -24.36 15.60
C ALA A 65 -0.66 -23.12 15.21
N PHE A 66 -0.14 -22.37 16.18
CA PHE A 66 0.77 -21.24 15.92
C PHE A 66 2.03 -21.67 15.17
N VAL A 67 2.73 -22.72 15.62
CA VAL A 67 3.95 -23.23 14.97
C VAL A 67 3.67 -23.64 13.53
N THR A 68 2.56 -24.34 13.28
CA THR A 68 2.17 -24.77 11.93
C THR A 68 1.87 -23.57 11.02
N GLN A 69 1.20 -22.55 11.55
CA GLN A 69 0.92 -21.32 10.82
C GLN A 69 2.21 -20.55 10.49
N MET A 70 3.14 -20.45 11.43
CA MET A 70 4.43 -19.80 11.22
C MET A 70 5.28 -20.51 10.17
N GLU A 71 5.28 -21.85 10.14
CA GLU A 71 5.97 -22.62 9.11
C GLU A 71 5.38 -22.42 7.71
N LYS A 72 4.06 -22.28 7.61
CA LYS A 72 3.40 -21.95 6.33
C LYS A 72 3.82 -20.56 5.85
N LEU A 73 3.71 -19.55 6.72
CA LEU A 73 4.07 -18.18 6.39
C LEU A 73 5.55 -18.05 6.02
N ARG A 74 6.43 -18.76 6.73
CA ARG A 74 7.87 -18.82 6.41
C ARG A 74 8.11 -19.31 4.98
N ARG A 75 7.44 -20.39 4.56
CA ARG A 75 7.56 -20.90 3.19
C ARG A 75 7.08 -19.88 2.16
N GLU A 76 5.94 -19.25 2.41
CA GLU A 76 5.38 -18.24 1.50
C GLU A 76 6.31 -17.03 1.34
N ILE A 77 6.85 -16.50 2.44
CA ILE A 77 7.81 -15.38 2.40
C ILE A 77 9.09 -15.77 1.67
N LEU A 78 9.60 -16.99 1.86
CA LEU A 78 10.81 -17.46 1.16
C LEU A 78 10.59 -17.56 -0.35
N VAL A 79 9.44 -18.08 -0.78
CA VAL A 79 9.10 -18.14 -2.21
C VAL A 79 8.98 -16.73 -2.78
N GLN A 80 8.27 -15.82 -2.10
CA GLN A 80 8.15 -14.44 -2.57
C GLN A 80 9.51 -13.75 -2.67
N LYS A 81 10.37 -13.91 -1.65
CA LYS A 81 11.73 -13.33 -1.67
C LYS A 81 12.59 -13.88 -2.80
N PHE A 82 12.41 -15.15 -3.15
CA PHE A 82 13.11 -15.75 -4.29
C PHE A 82 12.61 -15.14 -5.60
N ILE A 83 11.29 -15.02 -5.78
CA ILE A 83 10.67 -14.38 -6.96
C ILE A 83 11.14 -12.92 -7.09
N ASP A 84 11.07 -12.14 -6.01
CA ASP A 84 11.47 -10.73 -6.01
C ASP A 84 12.95 -10.58 -6.41
N ASN A 85 13.84 -11.39 -5.81
CA ASN A 85 15.27 -11.30 -6.10
C ASN A 85 15.63 -11.76 -7.52
N ASP A 86 15.02 -12.84 -8.00
CA ASP A 86 15.40 -13.45 -9.27
C ASP A 86 14.71 -12.79 -10.48
N LEU A 87 13.45 -12.36 -10.33
CA LEU A 87 12.68 -11.77 -11.44
C LEU A 87 12.85 -10.26 -11.55
N GLU A 88 13.00 -9.51 -10.45
CA GLU A 88 13.15 -8.05 -10.54
C GLU A 88 14.53 -7.62 -11.06
N GLN A 89 15.55 -8.50 -10.97
CA GLN A 89 16.92 -8.11 -11.31
C GLN A 89 17.28 -8.19 -12.79
N SER A 90 16.44 -8.76 -13.67
CA SER A 90 16.88 -9.05 -15.04
C SER A 90 15.87 -8.93 -16.17
N VAL A 91 14.63 -8.53 -15.92
CA VAL A 91 13.61 -8.46 -16.99
C VAL A 91 13.56 -7.05 -17.58
N THR A 92 14.35 -6.81 -18.62
CA THR A 92 14.21 -5.62 -19.48
C THR A 92 13.31 -5.98 -20.65
N ILE A 93 12.05 -5.53 -20.63
CA ILE A 93 11.10 -5.75 -21.72
C ILE A 93 11.32 -4.67 -22.78
N SER A 94 11.57 -5.06 -24.04
CA SER A 94 11.70 -4.11 -25.14
C SER A 94 10.34 -3.67 -25.70
N THR A 95 10.30 -2.51 -26.36
CA THR A 95 9.09 -2.07 -27.09
C THR A 95 8.66 -3.09 -28.16
N SER A 96 9.61 -3.73 -28.83
CA SER A 96 9.29 -4.75 -29.85
C SER A 96 8.67 -6.02 -29.26
N GLU A 97 9.03 -6.39 -28.03
CA GLU A 97 8.39 -7.50 -27.31
C GLU A 97 6.96 -7.17 -26.91
N ILE A 98 6.71 -5.92 -26.49
CA ILE A 98 5.36 -5.42 -26.20
C ILE A 98 4.49 -5.44 -27.46
N GLU A 99 5.00 -4.91 -28.58
CA GLU A 99 4.29 -4.91 -29.87
C GLU A 99 3.99 -6.33 -30.35
N ARG A 100 4.95 -7.25 -30.23
CA ARG A 100 4.76 -8.66 -30.58
C ARG A 100 3.68 -9.30 -29.73
N TYR A 101 3.74 -9.14 -28.40
CA TYR A 101 2.71 -9.69 -27.50
C TYR A 101 1.32 -9.16 -27.85
N TYR A 102 1.18 -7.84 -28.06
CA TYR A 102 -0.09 -7.24 -28.47
C TYR A 102 -0.63 -7.84 -29.79
N SER A 103 0.26 -8.02 -30.78
CA SER A 103 -0.11 -8.58 -32.08
C SER A 103 -0.51 -10.06 -32.03
N GLU A 104 0.09 -10.84 -31.12
CA GLU A 104 -0.18 -12.27 -30.93
C GLU A 104 -1.41 -12.51 -30.04
N HIS A 105 -1.76 -11.55 -29.18
CA HIS A 105 -2.85 -11.64 -28.20
C HIS A 105 -3.95 -10.57 -28.38
N PRO A 106 -4.45 -10.26 -29.59
CA PRO A 106 -5.40 -9.16 -29.79
C PRO A 106 -6.72 -9.35 -29.03
N GLY A 107 -7.10 -10.61 -28.76
CA GLY A 107 -8.30 -10.98 -28.01
C GLY A 107 -8.31 -10.53 -26.54
N GLU A 108 -7.14 -10.32 -25.94
CA GLU A 108 -7.00 -9.83 -24.56
C GLU A 108 -7.28 -8.32 -24.45
N PHE A 109 -7.28 -7.60 -25.58
CA PHE A 109 -7.41 -6.14 -25.65
C PHE A 109 -8.72 -5.69 -26.31
N ILE A 110 -9.75 -6.55 -26.31
CA ILE A 110 -11.07 -6.25 -26.87
C ILE A 110 -11.97 -5.71 -25.76
N TYR A 111 -12.59 -4.55 -26.00
CA TYR A 111 -13.71 -4.10 -25.18
C TYR A 111 -14.93 -4.96 -25.49
N PRO A 112 -15.60 -5.56 -24.49
CA PRO A 112 -16.71 -6.47 -24.72
C PRO A 112 -17.96 -5.79 -25.31
N ASP A 113 -18.04 -4.46 -25.22
CA ASP A 113 -19.18 -3.69 -25.68
C ASP A 113 -18.89 -3.01 -27.03
N ASP A 114 -19.76 -3.27 -28.02
CA ASP A 114 -19.66 -2.69 -29.37
C ASP A 114 -19.90 -1.17 -29.42
N HIS A 115 -20.39 -0.58 -28.33
CA HIS A 115 -20.71 0.84 -28.25
C HIS A 115 -20.53 1.38 -26.84
N ILE A 116 -19.71 2.42 -26.72
CA ILE A 116 -19.59 3.20 -25.49
C ILE A 116 -20.45 4.45 -25.66
N ARG A 117 -21.42 4.66 -24.77
CA ARG A 117 -22.22 5.88 -24.77
C ARG A 117 -21.47 6.95 -23.97
N VAL A 118 -20.74 7.80 -24.69
CA VAL A 118 -20.03 8.94 -24.08
C VAL A 118 -20.94 10.16 -24.05
N GLN A 119 -21.09 10.77 -22.87
CA GLN A 119 -21.66 12.12 -22.76
C GLN A 119 -20.53 13.09 -22.46
N TYR A 120 -20.21 13.94 -23.44
CA TYR A 120 -19.14 14.91 -23.32
C TYR A 120 -19.71 16.27 -22.93
N PHE A 121 -19.17 16.85 -21.84
CA PHE A 121 -19.52 18.19 -21.39
C PHE A 121 -18.27 19.07 -21.45
N TRP A 122 -18.38 20.21 -22.11
CA TRP A 122 -17.28 21.16 -22.24
C TRP A 122 -17.71 22.57 -21.85
N THR A 123 -16.85 23.29 -21.13
CA THR A 123 -17.06 24.68 -20.73
C THR A 123 -15.72 25.36 -20.46
N LYS A 124 -15.61 26.64 -20.82
CA LYS A 124 -14.45 27.48 -20.52
C LYS A 124 -14.36 27.88 -19.04
N ASN A 125 -15.45 27.76 -18.29
CA ASN A 125 -15.53 28.15 -16.89
C ASN A 125 -15.38 26.92 -15.98
N ARG A 126 -14.22 26.80 -15.30
CA ARG A 126 -13.89 25.67 -14.42
C ARG A 126 -14.92 25.46 -13.30
N ASN A 127 -15.52 26.52 -12.76
CA ASN A 127 -16.49 26.41 -11.67
C ASN A 127 -17.81 25.77 -12.12
N LYS A 128 -18.18 25.88 -13.41
CA LYS A 128 -19.39 25.27 -13.96
C LYS A 128 -19.27 23.75 -14.19
N ILE A 129 -18.05 23.21 -14.36
CA ILE A 129 -17.84 21.77 -14.57
C ILE A 129 -18.31 21.00 -13.33
N ARG A 130 -17.95 21.48 -12.13
CA ARG A 130 -18.31 20.84 -10.86
C ARG A 130 -19.83 20.72 -10.67
N ASP A 131 -20.58 21.77 -11.02
CA ASP A 131 -22.03 21.77 -10.90
C ASP A 131 -22.70 20.78 -11.88
N ILE A 132 -22.13 20.65 -13.08
CA ILE A 132 -22.57 19.67 -14.08
C ILE A 132 -22.27 18.25 -13.59
N SER A 133 -21.06 17.99 -13.07
CA SER A 133 -20.68 16.69 -12.52
C SER A 133 -21.58 16.25 -11.35
N VAL A 134 -21.91 17.15 -10.42
CA VAL A 134 -22.78 16.84 -9.27
C VAL A 134 -24.22 16.55 -9.72
N LYS A 135 -24.76 17.35 -10.64
CA LYS A 135 -26.12 17.13 -11.19
C LYS A 135 -26.19 15.82 -11.99
N PHE A 136 -25.16 15.54 -12.78
CA PHE A 136 -25.09 14.30 -13.56
C PHE A 136 -24.96 13.07 -12.67
N ALA A 137 -24.08 13.09 -11.65
CA ALA A 137 -23.96 12.00 -10.67
C ALA A 137 -25.25 11.72 -9.89
N THR A 138 -26.07 12.75 -9.67
CA THR A 138 -27.38 12.61 -9.01
C THR A 138 -28.41 11.96 -9.94
N MET A 139 -28.37 12.25 -11.24
CA MET A 139 -29.28 11.68 -12.25
C MET A 139 -28.84 10.28 -12.74
N SER A 140 -27.54 10.00 -12.80
CA SER A 140 -26.97 8.74 -13.31
C SER A 140 -27.10 7.55 -12.34
N ARG A 141 -27.44 7.81 -11.07
CA ARG A 141 -27.82 6.76 -10.09
C ARG A 141 -28.95 5.85 -10.58
N LEU A 142 -29.75 6.27 -11.56
CA LEU A 142 -30.85 5.49 -12.14
C LEU A 142 -30.44 4.53 -13.26
N ARG A 143 -29.26 4.67 -13.89
CA ARG A 143 -28.77 3.80 -14.99
C ARG A 143 -27.24 3.76 -15.04
N LYS A 144 -26.62 3.17 -14.01
CA LYS A 144 -25.17 3.12 -13.82
C LYS A 144 -24.41 2.16 -14.73
N ARG A 145 -25.10 1.39 -15.58
CA ARG A 145 -24.50 0.30 -16.36
C ARG A 145 -23.89 0.70 -17.71
N ASP A 146 -24.21 1.87 -18.26
CA ASP A 146 -23.95 2.16 -19.69
C ASP A 146 -22.97 3.32 -19.96
N PHE A 147 -22.30 3.87 -18.94
CA PHE A 147 -21.57 5.14 -19.09
C PHE A 147 -20.15 5.09 -18.55
N MET A 148 -19.19 5.44 -19.40
CA MET A 148 -17.81 5.74 -19.03
C MET A 148 -17.66 7.27 -18.94
N GLU A 149 -17.35 7.80 -17.75
CA GLU A 149 -17.06 9.22 -17.57
C GLU A 149 -15.61 9.49 -17.99
N ILE A 150 -15.44 10.20 -19.11
CA ILE A 150 -14.14 10.70 -19.54
C ILE A 150 -14.10 12.19 -19.21
N ILE A 151 -13.34 12.56 -18.18
CA ILE A 151 -13.05 13.95 -17.85
C ILE A 151 -11.83 14.36 -18.69
N ALA A 152 -12.04 15.11 -19.76
CA ALA A 152 -10.94 15.63 -20.57
C ALA A 152 -10.15 16.71 -19.79
N PRO A 153 -8.81 16.71 -19.86
CA PRO A 153 -8.01 17.79 -19.30
C PRO A 153 -8.34 19.11 -20.02
N THR A 154 -8.39 20.18 -19.24
CA THR A 154 -8.56 21.53 -19.76
C THR A 154 -7.40 21.85 -20.69
N ALA A 155 -7.69 22.31 -21.91
CA ALA A 155 -6.69 22.98 -22.74
C ALA A 155 -6.21 24.21 -21.97
N ASP A 156 -4.94 24.20 -21.58
CA ASP A 156 -4.25 25.41 -21.14
C ASP A 156 -3.97 26.24 -22.41
N ASP A 157 -4.53 27.44 -22.46
CA ASP A 157 -4.12 28.52 -23.37
C ASP A 157 -2.85 29.19 -22.83
#